data_AF-A0A3D4PKM2-F1
#
_entry.id   AF-A0A3D4PKM2-F1
#
_cell.length_a   1.000
_cell.length_b   1.000
_cell.length_c   1.000
_cell.angle_alpha   90.00
_cell.angle_beta   90.00
_cell.angle_gamma   90.00
#
_symmetry.space_group_name_H-M   'P 1'
#
loop_
_entity.id
_entity.type
_entity.pdbx_description
1 polymer ?
#
loop_
_entity_poly.entity_id
_entity_poly.type
_entity_poly.pdbx_seq_one_letter_code
_entity_poly.pdbx_strand_id
1 'polypeptide(L)'
;MNEVSQPTWLPALRNHDKRALSQCFDEYRSRLRQIVNFRLNPRLSTRMDTDDVLQEAYLAAAQRIEHCDSTSAQSVFIWLRLIVQQTIVDLHRKHLKAAGRDVQREVRADRTDPGTSGCIA
;
A
#
# COMPACT_ATOMS: atom_id res chain seq x y z
N MET A 1 6.58 29.94 -20.83
CA MET A 1 5.85 30.28 -19.59
C MET A 1 4.60 29.41 -19.61
N ASN A 2 4.71 28.15 -19.19
CA ASN A 2 3.58 27.21 -19.25
C ASN A 2 2.58 27.61 -18.18
N GLU A 3 1.38 28.03 -18.58
CA GLU A 3 0.21 28.04 -17.72
C GLU A 3 -0.01 26.60 -17.25
N VAL A 4 0.52 26.27 -16.08
CA VAL A 4 0.14 25.07 -15.35
C VAL A 4 -1.32 25.31 -15.00
N SER A 5 -2.23 24.84 -15.85
CA SER A 5 -3.65 24.78 -15.54
C SER A 5 -3.77 24.07 -14.20
N GLN A 6 -4.05 24.84 -13.15
CA GLN A 6 -4.15 24.32 -11.80
C GLN A 6 -5.36 23.37 -11.78
N PRO A 7 -5.19 22.14 -11.29
CA PRO A 7 -6.28 21.18 -11.30
C PRO A 7 -7.41 21.66 -10.37
N THR A 8 -8.65 21.36 -10.76
CA THR A 8 -9.86 21.85 -10.09
C THR A 8 -9.97 21.41 -8.63
N TRP A 9 -9.31 20.30 -8.25
CA TRP A 9 -9.29 19.79 -6.88
C TRP A 9 -8.30 20.48 -5.95
N LEU A 10 -7.31 21.23 -6.46
CA LEU A 10 -6.23 21.80 -5.64
C LEU A 10 -6.73 22.73 -4.52
N PRO A 11 -7.68 23.66 -4.75
CA PRO A 11 -8.18 24.53 -3.70
C PRO A 11 -8.94 23.76 -2.61
N ALA A 12 -9.70 22.73 -2.98
CA ALA A 12 -10.45 21.91 -2.02
C ALA A 12 -9.53 20.98 -1.22
N LEU A 13 -8.42 20.52 -1.82
CA LEU A 13 -7.41 19.71 -1.14
C LEU A 13 -6.67 20.51 -0.05
N ARG A 14 -6.49 21.82 -0.23
CA ARG A 14 -5.96 22.72 0.82
C ARG A 14 -6.83 22.76 2.07
N ASN A 15 -8.13 22.50 1.93
CA ASN A 15 -9.07 22.39 3.05
C ASN A 15 -9.18 20.95 3.57
N HIS A 16 -8.28 20.06 3.16
CA HIS A 16 -8.29 18.63 3.51
C HIS A 16 -9.61 17.93 3.15
N ASP A 17 -10.25 18.36 2.05
CA ASP A 17 -11.47 17.73 1.57
C ASP A 17 -11.15 16.34 0.97
N LYS A 18 -11.77 15.31 1.53
CA LYS A 18 -11.65 13.92 1.06
C LYS A 18 -12.19 13.73 -0.35
N ARG A 19 -13.17 14.54 -0.79
CA ARG A 19 -13.69 14.50 -2.17
C ARG A 19 -12.64 14.96 -3.16
N ALA A 20 -11.92 16.03 -2.82
CA ALA A 20 -10.81 16.54 -3.62
C ALA A 20 -9.66 15.52 -3.69
N LEU A 21 -9.38 14.84 -2.58
CA LEU A 21 -8.41 13.75 -2.56
C LEU A 21 -8.81 12.62 -3.51
N SER A 22 -10.08 12.19 -3.51
CA SER A 22 -10.56 11.15 -4.43
C SER A 22 -10.34 11.55 -5.88
N GLN A 23 -10.73 12.77 -6.26
CA GLN A 23 -10.56 13.28 -7.63
C GLN A 23 -9.09 13.35 -8.04
N CYS A 24 -8.24 13.88 -7.15
CA CYS A 24 -6.79 13.94 -7.35
C CYS A 24 -6.18 12.54 -7.52
N PHE A 25 -6.60 11.60 -6.67
CA PHE A 25 -6.09 10.24 -6.68
C PHE A 25 -6.49 9.50 -7.96
N ASP A 26 -7.73 9.68 -8.43
CA ASP A 26 -8.22 9.11 -9.68
C ASP A 26 -7.46 9.66 -10.89
N GLU A 27 -7.17 10.96 -10.91
CA GLU A 27 -6.38 11.59 -11.98
C GLU A 27 -4.96 11.02 -12.05
N TYR A 28 -4.32 10.79 -10.89
CA TYR A 28 -2.98 10.21 -10.84
C TYR A 28 -2.95 8.68 -10.82
N ARG A 29 -4.10 8.01 -10.76
CA ARG A 29 -4.21 6.56 -10.55
C ARG A 29 -3.40 5.75 -11.56
N SER A 30 -3.46 6.12 -12.84
CA SER A 30 -2.72 5.45 -13.91
C SER A 30 -1.20 5.58 -13.74
N ARG A 31 -0.70 6.75 -13.32
CA ARG A 31 0.72 6.97 -13.07
C ARG A 31 1.18 6.26 -11.80
N LEU A 32 0.37 6.29 -10.74
CA LEU A 32 0.66 5.58 -9.50
C LEU A 32 0.68 4.07 -9.74
N ARG A 33 -0.23 3.53 -10.56
CA ARG A 33 -0.24 2.12 -10.98
C ARG A 33 1.09 1.71 -11.63
N GLN A 34 1.63 2.53 -12.54
CA GLN A 34 2.94 2.26 -13.16
C GLN A 34 4.07 2.24 -12.12
N ILE A 35 4.05 3.17 -11.16
CA ILE A 35 5.03 3.21 -10.07
C ILE A 35 4.93 1.95 -9.20
N VAL A 36 3.72 1.53 -8.84
CA VAL A 36 3.52 0.30 -8.07
C VAL A 36 4.02 -0.90 -8.86
N ASN A 37 3.59 -1.09 -10.11
CA ASN A 37 4.04 -2.21 -10.95
C ASN A 37 5.57 -2.29 -11.07
N PHE A 38 6.25 -1.15 -11.17
CA PHE A 38 7.70 -1.11 -11.25
C PHE A 38 8.40 -1.42 -9.91
N ARG A 39 7.74 -1.15 -8.78
CA ARG A 39 8.32 -1.25 -7.43
C ARG A 39 7.86 -2.48 -6.65
N LEU A 40 6.76 -3.10 -7.05
CA LEU A 40 6.23 -4.31 -6.43
C LEU A 40 7.17 -5.46 -6.76
N ASN A 41 7.64 -6.17 -5.73
CA ASN A 41 8.47 -7.35 -5.97
C ASN A 41 7.60 -8.44 -6.65
N PRO A 42 8.10 -9.14 -7.69
CA PRO A 42 7.33 -10.19 -8.37
C PRO A 42 6.78 -11.27 -7.43
N ARG A 43 7.45 -11.55 -6.31
CA ARG A 43 6.93 -12.49 -5.27
C ARG A 43 5.70 -11.97 -4.53
N LEU A 44 5.57 -10.65 -4.39
CA LEU A 44 4.40 -10.02 -3.78
C LEU A 44 3.23 -9.93 -4.78
N SER A 45 3.55 -9.69 -6.06
CA SER A 45 2.56 -9.60 -7.15
C SER A 45 1.75 -10.87 -7.37
N THR A 46 2.23 -12.02 -6.89
CA THR A 46 1.47 -13.28 -6.95
C THR A 46 0.34 -13.36 -5.93
N ARG A 47 0.42 -12.58 -4.84
CA ARG A 47 -0.55 -12.64 -3.73
C ARG A 47 -1.41 -11.39 -3.59
N MET A 48 -1.05 -10.31 -4.27
CA MET A 48 -1.68 -9.02 -4.09
C MET A 48 -1.60 -8.19 -5.36
N ASP A 49 -2.74 -7.67 -5.79
CA ASP A 49 -2.83 -6.91 -7.03
C ASP A 49 -2.37 -5.47 -6.80
N THR A 50 -1.96 -4.81 -7.89
CA THR A 50 -1.59 -3.40 -7.83
C THR A 50 -2.75 -2.52 -7.36
N ASP A 51 -3.99 -2.91 -7.64
CA ASP A 51 -5.18 -2.18 -7.21
C ASP A 51 -5.36 -2.23 -5.70
N ASP A 52 -5.03 -3.36 -5.06
CA ASP A 52 -5.05 -3.49 -3.60
C ASP A 52 -4.02 -2.54 -2.96
N VAL A 53 -2.82 -2.46 -3.54
CA VAL A 53 -1.76 -1.54 -3.08
C VAL A 53 -2.23 -0.08 -3.20
N LEU A 54 -2.86 0.27 -4.32
CA LEU A 54 -3.38 1.62 -4.53
C LEU A 54 -4.53 1.95 -3.57
N GLN A 55 -5.40 0.98 -3.26
CA GLN A 55 -6.46 1.15 -2.28
C GLN A 55 -5.89 1.40 -0.87
N GLU A 56 -4.91 0.61 -0.44
CA GLU A 56 -4.22 0.82 0.83
C GLU A 56 -3.50 2.17 0.87
N ALA A 57 -2.87 2.58 -0.24
CA ALA A 57 -2.22 3.88 -0.35
C ALA A 57 -3.24 5.03 -0.27
N TYR A 58 -4.41 4.89 -0.87
CA TYR A 58 -5.49 5.86 -0.76
C TYR A 58 -5.98 6.01 0.68
N LEU A 59 -6.17 4.89 1.41
CA LEU A 59 -6.55 4.92 2.82
C LEU A 59 -5.48 5.62 3.68
N ALA A 60 -4.20 5.30 3.43
CA ALA A 60 -3.08 5.94 4.12
C ALA A 60 -2.97 7.43 3.82
N ALA A 61 -3.28 7.86 2.58
CA ALA A 61 -3.33 9.24 2.16
C ALA A 61 -4.51 9.97 2.83
N ALA A 62 -5.71 9.37 2.86
CA ALA A 62 -6.89 9.94 3.50
C ALA A 62 -6.71 10.17 5.00
N GLN A 63 -5.92 9.32 5.67
CA GLN A 63 -5.55 9.50 7.08
C GLN A 63 -4.53 10.63 7.30
N ARG A 64 -3.70 10.94 6.30
CA ARG A 64 -2.58 11.89 6.39
C ARG A 64 -2.78 13.15 5.56
N ILE A 65 -4.00 13.38 5.08
CA ILE A 65 -4.34 14.49 4.20
C ILE A 65 -3.99 15.85 4.81
N GLU A 66 -3.99 15.95 6.14
CA GLU A 66 -3.56 17.13 6.90
C GLU A 66 -2.07 17.49 6.71
N HIS A 67 -1.24 16.50 6.40
CA HIS A 67 0.19 16.65 6.16
C HIS A 67 0.54 16.89 4.68
N CYS A 68 -0.47 16.99 3.80
CA CYS A 68 -0.27 17.17 2.37
C CYS A 68 0.11 18.63 2.04
N ASP A 69 1.29 18.83 1.48
CA ASP A 69 1.67 20.12 0.90
C ASP A 69 0.92 20.36 -0.42
N SER A 70 -0.16 21.14 -0.33
CA SER A 70 -1.05 21.48 -1.44
C SER A 70 -0.67 22.82 -2.10
N THR A 71 0.61 23.19 -2.04
CA THR A 71 1.15 24.40 -2.69
C THR A 71 1.06 24.31 -4.22
N SER A 72 1.35 23.13 -4.79
CA SER A 72 1.28 22.87 -6.22
C SER A 72 0.78 21.45 -6.52
N ALA A 73 0.25 21.23 -7.72
CA ALA A 73 -0.13 19.89 -8.18
C ALA A 73 1.07 18.91 -8.18
N GLN A 74 2.27 19.41 -8.50
CA GLN A 74 3.49 18.60 -8.43
C GLN A 74 3.83 18.18 -6.99
N SER A 75 3.71 19.07 -6.01
CA SER A 75 3.93 18.77 -4.59
C SER A 75 2.99 17.65 -4.11
N VAL A 76 1.71 17.73 -4.49
CA VAL A 76 0.70 16.72 -4.17
C VAL A 76 1.04 15.38 -4.80
N PHE A 77 1.47 15.36 -6.07
CA PHE A 77 1.90 14.13 -6.73
C PHE A 77 3.14 13.50 -6.06
N ILE A 78 4.12 14.31 -5.66
CA ILE A 78 5.31 13.83 -4.93
C ILE A 78 4.90 13.22 -3.59
N TRP A 79 3.98 13.87 -2.87
CA TRP A 79 3.43 13.36 -1.61
C TRP A 79 2.69 12.04 -1.80
N LEU A 80 1.80 11.93 -2.80
CA LEU A 80 1.12 10.67 -3.12
C LEU A 80 2.10 9.55 -3.48
N ARG A 81 3.15 9.87 -4.26
CA ARG A 81 4.21 8.92 -4.57
C ARG A 81 4.92 8.44 -3.31
N LEU A 82 5.21 9.33 -2.36
CA LEU A 82 5.81 8.97 -1.07
C LEU A 82 4.91 8.01 -0.29
N ILE A 83 3.60 8.32 -0.18
CA ILE A 83 2.62 7.45 0.47
C ILE A 83 2.61 6.06 -0.17
N VAL A 84 2.55 5.97 -1.50
CA VAL A 84 2.61 4.69 -2.21
C VAL A 84 3.89 3.90 -1.89
N GLN A 85 5.06 4.56 -1.86
CA GLN A 85 6.31 3.87 -1.48
C GLN A 85 6.25 3.34 -0.05
N GLN A 86 5.74 4.13 0.90
CA GLN A 86 5.58 3.74 2.29
C GLN A 86 4.64 2.54 2.41
N THR A 87 3.50 2.56 1.72
CA THR A 87 2.53 1.47 1.68
C THR A 87 3.17 0.18 1.15
N ILE A 88 3.93 0.24 0.06
CA ILE A 88 4.65 -0.94 -0.47
C ILE A 88 5.62 -1.51 0.59
N VAL A 89 6.39 -0.66 1.26
CA VAL A 89 7.32 -1.09 2.32
C VAL A 89 6.58 -1.74 3.49
N ASP A 90 5.45 -1.17 3.91
CA ASP A 90 4.65 -1.71 5.01
C ASP A 90 4.02 -3.05 4.65
N LEU A 91 3.56 -3.21 3.40
CA LEU A 91 3.04 -4.46 2.88
C LEU A 91 4.13 -5.54 2.79
N HIS A 92 5.33 -5.18 2.35
CA HIS A 92 6.50 -6.07 2.38
C HIS A 92 6.81 -6.52 3.81
N ARG A 93 6.83 -5.61 4.79
CA ARG A 93 7.08 -5.94 6.20
C ARG A 93 6.01 -6.85 6.78
N LYS A 94 4.72 -6.58 6.51
CA LYS A 94 3.60 -7.41 6.98
C LYS A 94 3.66 -8.81 6.39
N HIS A 95 3.95 -8.95 5.09
CA HIS A 95 4.05 -10.25 4.42
C HIS A 95 5.23 -11.09 4.92
N LEU A 96 6.42 -10.50 5.09
CA LEU A 96 7.57 -11.22 5.64
C LEU A 96 7.27 -11.75 7.06
N LYS A 97 6.57 -10.96 7.88
CA LYS A 97 6.13 -11.38 9.22
C LYS A 97 5.07 -12.48 9.16
N ALA A 98 4.13 -12.42 8.22
CA ALA A 98 3.09 -13.43 8.04
C ALA A 98 3.68 -14.77 7.55
N ALA A 99 4.53 -14.73 6.52
CA ALA A 99 5.22 -15.92 6.01
C ALA A 99 6.10 -16.59 7.08
N GLY A 100 6.80 -15.80 7.92
CA GLY A 100 7.56 -16.35 9.04
C GLY A 100 6.69 -17.05 10.09
N ARG A 101 5.45 -16.57 10.33
CA ARG A 101 4.51 -17.21 11.25
C ARG A 101 3.89 -18.48 10.67
N ASP A 102 3.58 -18.51 9.38
CA ASP A 102 3.06 -19.71 8.72
C ASP A 102 4.11 -20.82 8.70
N VAL A 103 5.36 -20.50 8.35
CA VAL A 103 6.47 -21.46 8.41
C VAL A 103 6.69 -21.96 9.85
N GLN A 104 6.65 -21.07 10.85
CA GLN A 104 6.75 -21.51 12.26
C GLN A 104 5.55 -22.34 12.73
N ARG A 105 4.37 -22.20 12.12
CA ARG A 105 3.18 -22.98 12.44
C ARG A 105 3.23 -24.36 11.78
N GLU A 106 3.69 -24.45 10.54
CA GLU A 106 3.90 -25.71 9.83
C GLU A 106 4.99 -26.57 10.49
N VAL A 107 6.13 -25.99 10.89
CA VAL A 107 7.19 -26.73 11.62
C VAL A 107 6.71 -27.26 12.98
N ARG A 108 5.71 -26.64 13.60
CA ARG A 108 5.10 -27.15 14.84
C ARG A 108 4.11 -28.29 14.59
N ALA A 109 3.43 -28.30 13.45
CA ALA A 109 2.50 -29.37 13.09
C ALA A 109 3.23 -30.65 12.61
N ASP A 110 4.36 -30.48 11.92
CA ASP A 110 5.22 -31.57 11.41
C ASP A 110 6.01 -32.31 12.52
N ARG A 111 5.96 -31.80 13.76
CA ARG A 111 6.57 -32.45 14.95
C ARG A 111 5.60 -33.32 15.76
N THR A 112 4.51 -33.76 15.15
CA THR A 112 3.63 -34.75 15.77
C THR A 112 4.12 -36.14 15.36
N ASP A 113 5.00 -36.70 16.18
CA ASP A 113 5.55 -38.05 16.05
C ASP A 113 4.44 -39.11 15.82
N PRO A 114 4.48 -39.89 14.73
CA PRO A 114 3.68 -41.09 14.61
C PRO A 114 4.46 -42.25 15.26
N GLY A 115 4.13 -42.58 16.50
CA GLY A 115 4.38 -43.92 17.03
C GLY A 115 5.11 -44.00 18.36
N THR A 116 4.36 -44.32 19.41
CA THR A 116 4.64 -45.33 20.45
C THR A 116 3.29 -45.49 21.17
N SER A 117 2.34 -46.28 20.67
CA SER A 117 2.25 -47.75 20.78
C SER A 117 2.80 -48.33 22.08
N GLY A 118 1.88 -48.71 22.97
CA GLY A 118 2.08 -49.79 23.94
C GLY A 118 2.05 -49.40 25.41
N CYS A 119 1.18 -50.09 26.16
CA CYS A 119 1.23 -50.40 27.60
C CYS A 119 0.28 -49.63 28.54
N ILE A 120 -1.00 -50.02 28.54
CA ILE A 120 -1.96 -50.02 29.69
C ILE A 120 -2.99 -51.12 29.34
N ALA A 121 -3.35 -52.13 30.13
CA ALA A 121 -3.00 -52.67 31.44
C ALA A 121 -3.34 -54.18 31.42
#